data_AF-A0A1Z8JNA7-F1
#
_entry.id   AF-A0A1Z8JNA7-F1
#
_cell.length_a   1.000
_cell.length_b   1.000
_cell.length_c   1.000
_cell.angle_alpha   90.00
_cell.angle_beta   90.00
_cell.angle_gamma   90.00
#
_symmetry.space_group_name_H-M   'P 1'
#
loop_
_entity.id
_entity.type
_entity.pdbx_description
1 polymer ?
#
loop_
_entity_poly.entity_id
_entity_poly.type
_entity_poly.pdbx_seq_one_letter_code
_entity_poly.pdbx_strand_id
1 'polypeptide(L)'
;MGKCLTIVKLIGIGSLGLSSAAFLVSNYKLVPDVLKVSSSSVETLKNKASKLITVLRLQFWSLGSLSTFLFYQAFSHSPSYGKHPYLIYSALAFPIALAYNYYFTFSDEQKLIADAEEKIIYKTETKLVKEAVQQEEENSPLDNSVYNDLGSKSPKFEEKEVSVQVPHVSKVELSETTYKDILKSLSNSYNVTSAILGAGFLLASVGYFGDNLK
;
A
#
# COMPACT_ATOMS: atom_id res chain seq x y z
N MET A 1 -38.93 -2.27 -28.53
CA MET A 1 -37.57 -2.18 -27.94
C MET A 1 -37.09 -3.57 -27.59
N GLY A 2 -35.93 -3.99 -28.08
CA GLY A 2 -35.38 -5.32 -27.79
C GLY A 2 -35.05 -5.43 -26.30
N LYS A 3 -35.85 -6.17 -25.53
CA LYS A 3 -35.72 -6.34 -24.06
C LYS A 3 -34.29 -6.65 -23.61
N CYS A 4 -33.53 -7.37 -24.45
CA CYS A 4 -32.12 -7.66 -24.23
C CYS A 4 -31.26 -6.40 -24.09
N LEU A 5 -31.46 -5.40 -24.95
CA LEU A 5 -30.68 -4.16 -24.93
C LEU A 5 -30.97 -3.32 -23.67
N THR A 6 -32.22 -3.29 -23.23
CA THR A 6 -32.61 -2.63 -21.97
C THR A 6 -31.94 -3.29 -20.77
N ILE A 7 -31.89 -4.63 -20.73
CA ILE A 7 -31.20 -5.38 -19.68
C ILE A 7 -29.70 -5.08 -19.68
N VAL A 8 -29.05 -5.06 -20.84
CA VAL A 8 -27.61 -4.74 -20.97
C VAL A 8 -27.30 -3.35 -20.42
N LYS A 9 -28.12 -2.34 -20.76
CA LYS A 9 -27.98 -0.98 -20.23
C LYS A 9 -28.13 -0.95 -18.71
N LEU A 10 -29.15 -1.63 -18.18
CA LEU A 10 -29.42 -1.68 -16.74
C LEU A 10 -28.29 -2.35 -15.96
N ILE A 11 -27.77 -3.48 -16.45
CA ILE A 11 -26.61 -4.16 -15.85
C ILE A 11 -25.38 -3.23 -15.90
N GLY A 12 -25.13 -2.55 -17.03
CA GLY A 12 -24.04 -1.60 -17.16
C GLY A 12 -24.12 -0.45 -16.14
N ILE A 13 -25.31 0.12 -15.95
CA ILE A 13 -25.59 1.15 -14.94
C ILE A 13 -25.36 0.61 -13.53
N GLY A 14 -25.89 -0.58 -13.24
CA GLY A 14 -25.74 -1.23 -11.94
C GLY A 14 -24.27 -1.52 -11.60
N SER A 15 -23.49 -2.02 -12.55
CA SER A 15 -22.05 -2.27 -12.36
C SER A 15 -21.28 -0.97 -12.10
N LEU A 16 -21.57 0.10 -12.83
CA LEU A 16 -20.91 1.39 -12.63
C LEU A 16 -21.26 2.00 -11.26
N GLY A 17 -22.54 1.95 -10.88
CA GLY A 17 -23.04 2.43 -9.60
C GLY A 17 -22.46 1.64 -8.42
N LEU A 18 -22.41 0.30 -8.53
CA LEU A 18 -21.83 -0.55 -7.48
C LEU A 18 -20.33 -0.28 -7.32
N SER A 19 -19.61 -0.03 -8.42
CA SER A 19 -18.20 0.35 -8.36
C SER A 19 -18.01 1.71 -7.68
N SER A 20 -18.77 2.74 -8.07
CA SER A 20 -18.71 4.07 -7.44
C SER A 20 -19.02 4.00 -5.94
N ALA A 21 -20.06 3.26 -5.56
CA ALA A 21 -20.46 3.06 -4.17
C ALA A 21 -19.38 2.36 -3.34
N ALA A 22 -18.69 1.36 -3.89
CA ALA A 22 -17.61 0.67 -3.19
C ALA A 22 -16.46 1.61 -2.83
N PHE A 23 -16.09 2.53 -3.73
CA PHE A 23 -15.09 3.57 -3.43
C PHE A 23 -15.58 4.59 -2.40
N LEU A 24 -16.87 4.98 -2.42
CA LEU A 24 -17.44 5.85 -1.38
C LEU A 24 -17.38 5.20 -0.01
N VAL A 25 -17.86 3.97 0.11
CA VAL A 25 -17.88 3.24 1.39
C VAL A 25 -16.45 3.07 1.91
N SER A 26 -15.50 2.83 1.01
CA SER A 26 -14.09 2.72 1.36
C SER A 26 -13.52 4.02 1.91
N ASN A 27 -13.86 5.14 1.28
CA ASN A 27 -13.45 6.47 1.75
C ASN A 27 -14.06 6.84 3.12
N TYR A 28 -15.38 6.63 3.29
CA TYR A 28 -16.11 7.13 4.47
C TYR A 28 -16.04 6.25 5.71
N LYS A 29 -15.90 4.93 5.55
CA LYS A 29 -15.90 3.99 6.68
C LYS A 29 -14.55 3.30 6.84
N LEU A 30 -14.01 2.76 5.75
CA LEU A 30 -12.89 1.83 5.86
C LEU A 30 -11.56 2.53 6.13
N VAL A 31 -11.29 3.68 5.49
CA VAL A 31 -10.10 4.50 5.83
C VAL A 31 -10.13 4.99 7.29
N PRO A 32 -11.20 5.63 7.79
CA PRO A 32 -11.23 6.09 9.19
C PRO A 32 -11.23 4.95 10.20
N ASP A 33 -11.80 3.79 9.89
CA ASP A 33 -11.72 2.62 10.78
C ASP A 33 -10.28 2.11 10.87
N VAL A 34 -9.53 2.09 9.77
CA VAL A 34 -8.09 1.79 9.77
C VAL A 34 -7.30 2.83 10.58
N LEU A 35 -7.69 4.11 10.52
CA LEU A 35 -7.07 5.16 11.33
C LEU A 35 -7.39 5.07 12.83
N LYS A 36 -8.56 4.53 13.22
CA LYS A 36 -8.97 4.39 14.63
C LYS A 36 -8.42 3.14 15.31
N VAL A 37 -8.14 2.09 14.56
CA VAL A 37 -7.58 0.81 15.05
C VAL A 37 -6.05 0.88 15.32
N SER A 38 -5.50 2.11 15.30
CA SER A 38 -4.09 2.49 15.48
C SER A 38 -3.42 2.06 16.81
N SER A 39 -4.13 1.36 17.70
CA SER A 39 -3.55 0.74 18.90
C SER A 39 -3.12 -0.72 18.71
N SER A 40 -3.36 -1.29 17.51
CA SER A 40 -2.91 -2.64 17.14
C SER A 40 -1.64 -2.60 16.28
N SER A 41 -0.83 -3.66 16.30
CA SER A 41 0.47 -3.70 15.61
C SER A 41 0.35 -3.30 14.14
N VAL A 42 1.35 -2.56 13.63
CA VAL A 42 1.39 -2.03 12.25
C VAL A 42 1.19 -3.13 11.20
N GLU A 43 1.66 -4.35 11.49
CA GLU A 43 1.49 -5.53 10.64
C GLU A 43 0.01 -5.94 10.47
N THR A 44 -0.80 -5.89 11.52
CA THR A 44 -2.24 -6.20 11.43
C THR A 44 -3.00 -5.14 10.63
N LEU A 45 -2.59 -3.88 10.76
CA LEU A 45 -3.16 -2.74 10.06
C LEU A 45 -2.83 -2.80 8.57
N LYS A 46 -1.57 -3.10 8.23
CA LYS A 46 -1.11 -3.34 6.88
C LYS A 46 -1.86 -4.50 6.22
N ASN A 47 -2.01 -5.64 6.90
CA ASN A 47 -2.71 -6.80 6.36
C ASN A 47 -4.19 -6.51 6.07
N LYS A 48 -4.86 -5.74 6.93
CA LYS A 48 -6.24 -5.28 6.67
C LYS A 48 -6.31 -4.32 5.48
N ALA A 49 -5.43 -3.32 5.42
CA ALA A 49 -5.38 -2.36 4.32
C ALA A 49 -5.06 -3.04 2.98
N SER A 50 -4.08 -3.93 2.94
CA SER A 50 -3.70 -4.68 1.74
C SER A 50 -4.84 -5.56 1.20
N LYS A 51 -5.53 -6.30 2.08
CA LYS A 51 -6.71 -7.08 1.68
C LYS A 51 -7.79 -6.19 1.09
N LEU A 52 -8.06 -5.05 1.73
CA LEU A 52 -9.06 -4.09 1.27
C LEU A 52 -8.73 -3.50 -0.09
N ILE A 53 -7.50 -3.03 -0.29
CA ILE A 53 -7.03 -2.49 -1.57
C ILE A 53 -7.13 -3.56 -2.66
N THR A 54 -6.75 -4.80 -2.35
CA THR A 54 -6.81 -5.91 -3.32
C THR A 54 -8.25 -6.22 -3.74
N VAL A 55 -9.19 -6.28 -2.80
CA VAL A 55 -10.62 -6.50 -3.09
C VAL A 55 -11.19 -5.34 -3.91
N LEU A 56 -10.86 -4.10 -3.57
CA LEU A 56 -11.32 -2.92 -4.31
C LEU A 56 -10.76 -2.89 -5.73
N ARG A 57 -9.49 -3.21 -5.93
CA ARG A 57 -8.90 -3.34 -7.27
C ARG A 57 -9.65 -4.39 -8.08
N LEU A 58 -9.85 -5.58 -7.52
CA LEU A 58 -10.56 -6.64 -8.22
C LEU A 58 -11.96 -6.18 -8.63
N GLN A 59 -12.70 -5.53 -7.73
CA GLN A 59 -14.03 -5.00 -8.01
C GLN A 59 -13.98 -3.89 -9.06
N PHE A 60 -13.03 -2.96 -8.97
CA PHE A 60 -12.87 -1.85 -9.91
C PHE A 60 -12.59 -2.36 -11.33
N TRP A 61 -11.63 -3.27 -11.48
CA TRP A 61 -11.28 -3.86 -12.77
C TRP A 61 -12.43 -4.68 -13.34
N SER A 62 -13.06 -5.54 -12.54
CA SER A 62 -14.16 -6.40 -13.01
C SER A 62 -15.41 -5.59 -13.38
N LEU A 63 -15.96 -4.80 -12.45
CA LEU A 63 -17.20 -4.07 -12.70
C LEU A 63 -17.01 -2.91 -13.66
N GLY A 64 -15.87 -2.22 -13.61
CA GLY A 64 -15.58 -1.09 -14.49
C GLY A 64 -15.38 -1.52 -15.94
N SER A 65 -14.61 -2.58 -16.18
CA SER A 65 -14.46 -3.14 -17.53
C SER A 65 -15.77 -3.71 -18.06
N LEU A 66 -16.52 -4.44 -17.23
CA LEU A 66 -17.82 -4.99 -17.59
C LEU A 66 -18.80 -3.88 -17.97
N SER A 67 -18.89 -2.82 -17.18
CA SER A 67 -19.78 -1.69 -17.46
C SER A 67 -19.44 -1.00 -18.78
N THR A 68 -18.15 -0.72 -19.01
CA THR A 68 -17.65 -0.12 -20.26
C THR A 68 -18.00 -0.97 -21.47
N PHE A 69 -17.75 -2.28 -21.36
CA PHE A 69 -18.06 -3.25 -22.41
C PHE A 69 -19.56 -3.30 -22.70
N LEU A 70 -20.41 -3.34 -21.67
CA LEU A 70 -21.86 -3.37 -21.83
C LEU A 70 -22.39 -2.09 -22.49
N PHE A 71 -21.88 -0.92 -22.11
CA PHE A 71 -22.28 0.34 -22.75
C PHE A 71 -21.80 0.44 -24.20
N TYR A 72 -20.60 -0.03 -24.49
CA TYR A 72 -20.08 -0.12 -25.85
C TYR A 72 -20.93 -1.07 -26.72
N GLN A 73 -21.28 -2.23 -26.18
CA GLN A 73 -22.15 -3.20 -26.86
C GLN A 73 -23.55 -2.63 -27.09
N ALA A 74 -24.11 -1.96 -26.08
CA ALA A 74 -25.39 -1.29 -26.17
C ALA A 74 -25.37 -0.20 -27.26
N PHE A 75 -24.30 0.57 -27.38
CA PHE A 75 -24.19 1.60 -28.43
C PHE A 75 -24.07 0.98 -29.83
N SER A 76 -23.21 -0.02 -29.99
CA SER A 76 -22.91 -0.63 -31.29
C SER A 76 -24.11 -1.37 -31.89
N HIS A 77 -24.86 -2.09 -31.05
CA HIS A 77 -26.03 -2.88 -31.46
C HIS A 77 -27.36 -2.11 -31.39
N SER A 78 -27.36 -0.85 -30.96
CA SER A 78 -28.56 -0.02 -31.00
C SER A 78 -28.89 0.40 -32.44
N PRO A 79 -30.17 0.39 -32.84
CA PRO A 79 -30.60 0.96 -34.13
C PRO A 79 -30.35 2.48 -34.13
N SER A 80 -30.25 3.10 -35.32
CA SER A 80 -29.83 4.51 -35.46
C SER A 80 -30.63 5.51 -34.62
N TYR A 81 -31.91 5.25 -34.34
CA TYR A 81 -32.76 6.10 -33.50
C TYR A 81 -32.54 5.91 -31.99
N GLY A 82 -31.93 4.81 -31.55
CA GLY A 82 -31.62 4.48 -30.15
C GLY A 82 -30.14 4.63 -29.78
N LYS A 83 -29.32 5.12 -30.71
CA LYS A 83 -27.90 5.47 -30.47
C LYS A 83 -27.82 6.81 -29.75
N HIS A 84 -27.88 6.76 -28.42
CA HIS A 84 -27.77 7.97 -27.62
C HIS A 84 -26.32 8.24 -27.18
N PRO A 85 -25.90 9.51 -27.15
CA PRO A 85 -24.53 9.88 -26.80
C PRO A 85 -24.17 9.57 -25.34
N TYR A 86 -25.16 9.47 -24.44
CA TYR A 86 -24.91 9.11 -23.04
C TYR A 86 -24.22 7.74 -22.90
N LEU A 87 -24.48 6.79 -23.81
CA LEU A 87 -23.86 5.46 -23.77
C LEU A 87 -22.33 5.56 -23.93
N ILE A 88 -21.85 6.46 -24.80
CA ILE A 88 -20.42 6.68 -25.00
C ILE A 88 -19.84 7.41 -23.79
N TYR A 89 -20.49 8.47 -23.31
CA TYR A 89 -19.98 9.22 -22.16
C TYR A 89 -19.92 8.37 -20.89
N SER A 90 -20.90 7.50 -20.66
CA SER A 90 -20.89 6.55 -19.55
C SER A 90 -19.85 5.45 -19.73
N ALA A 91 -19.61 4.99 -20.97
CA ALA A 91 -18.52 4.05 -21.25
C ALA A 91 -17.13 4.65 -20.97
N LEU A 92 -16.96 5.96 -21.16
CA LEU A 92 -15.69 6.66 -20.89
C LEU A 92 -15.41 6.88 -19.40
N ALA A 93 -16.39 6.74 -18.52
CA ALA A 93 -16.22 6.98 -17.09
C ALA A 93 -15.15 6.08 -16.45
N PHE A 94 -15.15 4.78 -16.78
CA PHE A 94 -14.14 3.85 -16.26
C PHE A 94 -12.74 4.09 -16.83
N PRO A 95 -12.53 4.24 -18.16
CA PRO A 95 -11.22 4.61 -18.71
C PRO A 95 -10.62 5.86 -18.08
N ILE A 96 -11.44 6.90 -17.85
CA ILE A 96 -11.00 8.14 -17.19
C ILE A 96 -10.61 7.86 -15.73
N ALA A 97 -11.46 7.12 -14.99
CA ALA A 97 -11.16 6.71 -13.62
C ALA A 97 -9.89 5.84 -13.54
N LEU A 98 -9.66 4.97 -14.52
CA LEU A 98 -8.50 4.10 -14.60
C LEU A 98 -7.23 4.89 -14.87
N ALA A 99 -7.28 5.85 -15.80
CA ALA A 99 -6.17 6.78 -16.04
C ALA A 99 -5.83 7.56 -14.76
N TYR A 100 -6.83 8.10 -14.08
CA TYR A 100 -6.62 8.80 -12.80
C TYR A 100 -5.98 7.88 -11.74
N ASN A 101 -6.49 6.65 -11.58
CA ASN A 101 -5.95 5.71 -10.60
C ASN A 101 -4.51 5.29 -10.91
N TYR A 102 -4.19 5.13 -12.19
CA TYR A 102 -2.85 4.75 -12.61
C TYR A 102 -1.81 5.82 -12.24
N TYR A 103 -2.13 7.11 -12.46
CA TYR A 103 -1.17 8.19 -12.19
C TYR A 103 -1.10 8.61 -10.72
N PHE A 104 -2.23 8.64 -10.00
CA PHE A 104 -2.29 9.21 -8.65
C PHE A 104 -2.41 8.16 -7.55
N THR A 105 -3.31 7.19 -7.71
CA THR A 105 -3.63 6.21 -6.65
C THR A 105 -2.60 5.09 -6.55
N PHE A 106 -2.07 4.62 -7.67
CA PHE A 106 -1.25 3.41 -7.74
C PHE A 106 0.06 3.52 -6.94
N SER A 107 0.71 4.69 -6.96
CA SER A 107 1.94 4.92 -6.19
C SER A 107 1.70 4.81 -4.69
N ASP A 108 0.61 5.39 -4.20
CA ASP A 108 0.28 5.40 -2.78
C ASP A 108 -0.19 4.03 -2.29
N GLU A 109 -0.96 3.30 -3.10
CA GLU A 109 -1.31 1.90 -2.84
C GLU A 109 -0.07 1.00 -2.78
N GLN A 110 0.90 1.20 -3.69
CA GLN A 110 2.14 0.44 -3.65
C GLN A 110 2.96 0.72 -2.39
N LYS A 111 3.06 1.98 -1.94
CA LYS A 111 3.76 2.31 -0.69
C LYS A 111 3.11 1.67 0.54
N LEU A 112 1.78 1.50 0.53
CA LEU A 112 1.04 0.86 1.62
C LEU A 112 1.17 -0.68 1.61
N ILE A 113 1.35 -1.27 0.43
CA ILE A 113 1.47 -2.73 0.23
C ILE A 113 2.93 -3.19 0.35
N ALA A 114 3.88 -2.40 -0.17
CA ALA A 114 5.30 -2.69 -0.08
C ALA A 114 5.72 -2.87 1.38
N ASP A 115 6.58 -3.85 1.64
CA ASP A 115 7.23 -3.95 2.95
C ASP A 115 8.03 -2.67 3.18
N ALA A 116 7.86 -2.09 4.37
CA ALA A 116 8.60 -0.92 4.77
C ALA A 116 10.09 -1.21 4.58
N GLU A 117 10.80 -0.30 3.91
CA GLU A 117 12.23 -0.46 3.65
C GLU A 117 12.94 -0.81 4.97
N GLU A 118 13.70 -1.91 4.96
CA GLU A 118 14.58 -2.27 6.05
C GLU A 118 15.66 -1.18 6.18
N LYS A 119 15.38 -0.11 6.94
CA LYS A 119 16.43 0.83 7.35
C LYS A 119 17.23 0.17 8.47
N ILE A 120 18.51 -0.04 8.22
CA ILE A 120 19.45 -0.52 9.23
C ILE A 120 19.59 0.57 10.31
N ILE A 121 19.04 0.34 11.51
CA ILE A 121 19.27 1.21 12.67
C ILE A 121 20.50 0.68 13.41
N TYR A 122 21.58 1.46 13.43
CA TYR A 122 22.75 1.13 14.25
C TYR A 122 22.42 1.38 15.72
N LYS A 123 22.19 0.31 16.49
CA LYS A 123 22.04 0.38 17.94
C LYS A 123 23.39 0.03 18.57
N THR A 124 23.99 0.98 19.29
CA THR A 124 25.24 0.75 20.02
C THR A 124 24.96 -0.08 21.26
N GLU A 125 25.33 -1.36 21.27
CA GLU A 125 25.36 -2.17 22.48
C GLU A 125 26.79 -2.21 23.04
N THR A 126 26.95 -1.86 24.32
CA THR A 126 28.22 -1.99 25.02
C THR A 126 28.41 -3.44 25.43
N LYS A 127 29.24 -4.20 24.71
CA LYS A 127 29.72 -5.51 25.16
C LYS A 127 31.13 -5.40 25.73
N LEU A 128 31.33 -6.00 26.90
CA LEU A 128 32.64 -6.16 27.52
C LEU A 128 33.45 -7.18 26.72
N VAL A 129 34.47 -6.73 25.99
CA VAL A 129 35.42 -7.61 25.31
C VAL A 129 36.68 -7.69 26.18
N LYS A 130 37.06 -8.91 26.59
CA LYS A 130 38.29 -9.13 27.35
C LYS A 130 39.48 -9.05 26.39
N GLU A 131 40.28 -8.01 26.49
CA GLU A 131 41.53 -7.87 25.75
C GLU A 131 42.68 -8.35 26.64
N ALA A 132 43.53 -9.25 26.12
CA ALA A 132 44.69 -9.74 26.87
C ALA A 132 45.83 -8.72 26.78
N VAL A 133 46.15 -8.06 27.88
CA VAL A 133 47.32 -7.16 27.98
C VAL A 133 48.58 -8.01 28.04
N GLN A 134 49.45 -7.90 27.03
CA GLN A 134 50.84 -8.37 27.13
C GLN A 134 51.58 -7.42 28.07
N GLN A 135 52.10 -7.94 29.19
CA GLN A 135 52.98 -7.18 30.07
C GLN A 135 54.29 -6.87 29.31
N GLU A 136 54.72 -5.61 29.31
CA GLU A 136 56.10 -5.27 28.96
C GLU A 136 57.04 -5.99 29.95
N GLU A 137 57.95 -6.80 29.41
CA GLU A 137 59.05 -7.35 30.19
C GLU A 137 59.86 -6.20 30.79
N GLU A 138 59.87 -6.09 32.12
CA GLU A 138 60.87 -5.31 32.83
C GLU A 138 62.25 -5.89 32.53
N ASN A 139 62.94 -5.28 31.56
CA ASN A 139 64.34 -5.54 31.31
C ASN A 139 65.17 -4.95 32.46
N SER A 140 65.48 -5.77 33.46
CA SER A 140 66.56 -5.50 34.41
C SER A 140 67.90 -5.57 33.68
N PRO A 141 68.82 -4.59 33.84
CA PRO A 141 70.05 -4.51 33.05
C PRO A 141 71.17 -5.46 33.51
N LEU A 142 70.91 -6.39 34.43
CA LEU A 142 71.87 -7.42 34.84
C LEU A 142 71.13 -8.73 35.15
N ASP A 143 70.88 -9.57 34.15
CA ASP A 143 70.89 -11.04 34.29
C ASP A 143 70.68 -11.74 32.94
N ASN A 144 71.79 -12.01 32.24
CA ASN A 144 71.83 -12.89 31.05
C ASN A 144 72.00 -14.35 31.48
N SER A 145 71.04 -14.89 32.24
CA SER A 145 70.98 -16.34 32.41
C SER A 145 69.57 -16.87 32.22
N VAL A 146 69.45 -17.68 31.18
CA VAL A 146 68.25 -18.37 30.74
C VAL A 146 67.86 -19.40 31.80
N TYR A 147 66.85 -19.08 32.60
CA TYR A 147 66.05 -20.07 33.32
C TYR A 147 64.57 -19.77 33.04
N ASN A 148 64.05 -20.43 31.99
CA ASN A 148 62.63 -20.47 31.70
C ASN A 148 61.99 -21.52 32.62
N ASP A 149 61.70 -21.14 33.85
CA ASP A 149 61.00 -21.97 34.84
C ASP A 149 59.53 -22.11 34.41
N LEU A 150 59.07 -23.35 34.23
CA LEU A 150 57.76 -23.74 33.67
C LEU A 150 56.61 -23.54 34.68
N GLY A 151 56.57 -22.38 35.32
CA GLY A 151 55.46 -21.91 36.14
C GLY A 151 54.67 -20.86 35.38
N SER A 152 53.93 -21.26 34.35
CA SER A 152 53.05 -20.36 33.59
C SER A 152 51.96 -19.79 34.51
N LYS A 153 52.23 -18.63 35.12
CA LYS A 153 51.20 -17.77 35.70
C LYS A 153 50.22 -17.45 34.58
N SER A 154 48.98 -17.87 34.75
CA SER A 154 47.89 -17.50 33.86
C SER A 154 47.89 -15.99 33.65
N PRO A 155 47.78 -15.50 32.40
CA PRO A 155 47.77 -14.07 32.14
C PRO A 155 46.65 -13.40 32.94
N LYS A 156 46.98 -12.30 33.65
CA LYS A 156 45.95 -11.43 34.24
C LYS A 156 45.25 -10.71 33.10
N PHE A 157 43.98 -11.04 32.88
CA PHE A 157 43.11 -10.31 31.97
C PHE A 157 42.64 -9.04 32.68
N GLU A 158 43.02 -7.85 32.19
CA GLU A 158 42.31 -6.62 32.54
C GLU A 158 41.09 -6.50 31.63
N GLU A 159 39.91 -6.43 32.24
CA GLU A 159 38.66 -6.19 31.51
C GLU A 159 38.60 -4.71 31.13
N LYS A 160 38.97 -4.38 29.88
CA LYS A 160 38.68 -3.05 29.31
C LYS A 160 37.33 -3.07 28.62
N GLU A 161 36.43 -2.17 29.01
CA GLU A 161 35.15 -1.99 28.34
C GLU A 161 35.38 -1.36 26.95
N VAL A 162 35.44 -2.16 25.89
CA VAL A 162 35.49 -1.66 24.51
C VAL A 162 34.11 -1.71 23.89
N SER A 163 33.51 -0.55 23.64
CA SER A 163 32.20 -0.43 23.00
C SER A 163 32.25 -0.85 21.52
N VAL A 164 31.89 -2.10 21.21
CA VAL A 164 31.80 -2.60 19.83
C VAL A 164 30.41 -2.30 19.26
N GLN A 165 30.33 -1.48 18.22
CA GLN A 165 29.09 -1.23 17.48
C GLN A 165 28.70 -2.48 16.68
N VAL A 166 27.66 -3.21 17.11
CA VAL A 166 27.10 -4.34 16.35
C VAL A 166 25.86 -3.87 15.58
N PRO A 167 25.80 -4.02 14.24
CA PRO A 167 24.61 -3.66 13.49
C PRO A 167 23.44 -4.57 13.85
N HIS A 168 22.37 -4.01 14.41
CA HIS A 168 21.10 -4.71 14.62
C HIS A 168 20.11 -4.29 13.53
N VAL A 169 19.75 -5.22 12.65
CA VAL A 169 18.75 -4.94 11.60
C VAL A 169 17.36 -4.97 12.22
N SER A 170 16.86 -3.82 12.67
CA SER A 170 15.44 -3.66 12.99
C SER A 170 14.67 -3.25 11.74
N LYS A 171 13.60 -3.97 11.38
CA LYS A 171 12.66 -3.51 10.35
C LYS A 171 12.13 -2.15 10.77
N VAL A 172 12.43 -1.11 9.99
CA VAL A 172 11.85 0.21 10.23
C VAL A 172 10.45 0.18 9.67
N GLU A 173 9.48 -0.03 10.54
CA GLU A 173 8.09 0.23 10.24
C GLU A 173 7.98 1.67 9.72
N LEU A 174 7.24 1.84 8.61
CA LEU A 174 6.89 3.15 8.07
C LEU A 174 6.41 4.02 9.24
N SER A 175 7.05 5.18 9.47
CA SER A 175 6.67 6.08 10.56
C SER A 175 5.15 6.25 10.56
N GLU A 176 4.50 6.05 11.71
CA GLU A 176 3.05 6.05 11.84
C GLU A 176 2.42 7.32 11.22
N THR A 177 3.15 8.44 11.30
CA THR A 177 2.81 9.72 10.65
C THR A 177 2.78 9.62 9.12
N THR A 178 3.81 9.06 8.50
CA THR A 178 3.91 8.85 7.06
C THR A 178 2.83 7.88 6.56
N TYR A 179 2.53 6.84 7.34
CA TYR A 179 1.45 5.91 7.01
C TYR A 179 0.09 6.60 6.99
N LYS A 180 -0.21 7.45 7.99
CA LYS A 180 -1.44 8.25 8.07
C LYS A 180 -1.56 9.25 6.92
N ASP A 181 -0.46 9.90 6.54
CA ASP A 181 -0.45 10.85 5.42
C ASP A 181 -0.74 10.16 4.09
N ILE A 182 -0.15 8.98 3.84
CA ILE A 182 -0.43 8.19 2.64
C ILE A 182 -1.88 7.69 2.64
N LEU A 183 -2.43 7.27 3.79
CA LEU A 183 -3.84 6.88 3.90
C LEU A 183 -4.79 8.03 3.57
N LYS A 184 -4.45 9.25 3.98
CA LYS A 184 -5.23 10.45 3.70
C LYS A 184 -5.16 10.82 2.22
N SER A 185 -4.00 10.70 1.59
CA SER A 185 -3.83 10.84 0.14
C SER A 185 -4.66 9.82 -0.63
N LEU A 186 -4.64 8.55 -0.18
CA LEU A 186 -5.41 7.46 -0.76
C LEU A 186 -6.93 7.71 -0.65
N SER A 187 -7.39 8.17 0.52
CA SER A 187 -8.78 8.57 0.76
C SER A 187 -9.23 9.65 -0.24
N ASN A 188 -8.43 10.69 -0.44
CA ASN A 188 -8.74 11.72 -1.41
C ASN A 188 -8.82 11.16 -2.84
N SER A 189 -7.89 10.28 -3.20
CA SER A 189 -7.86 9.63 -4.52
C SER A 189 -9.07 8.71 -4.76
N TYR A 190 -9.52 7.99 -3.73
CA TYR A 190 -10.75 7.20 -3.78
C TYR A 190 -12.00 8.07 -3.91
N ASN A 191 -12.02 9.24 -3.26
CA ASN A 191 -13.12 10.19 -3.41
C ASN A 191 -13.22 10.71 -4.85
N VAL A 192 -12.10 11.11 -5.46
CA VAL A 192 -12.05 11.57 -6.85
C VAL A 192 -12.46 10.46 -7.81
N THR A 193 -11.93 9.24 -7.62
CA THR A 193 -12.30 8.06 -8.41
C THR A 193 -13.79 7.79 -8.33
N SER A 194 -14.34 7.83 -7.12
CA SER A 194 -15.76 7.64 -6.90
C SER A 194 -16.61 8.71 -7.58
N ALA A 195 -16.18 9.98 -7.54
CA ALA A 195 -16.87 11.08 -8.20
C ALA A 195 -16.89 10.92 -9.72
N ILE A 196 -15.78 10.49 -10.34
CA ILE A 196 -15.71 10.20 -11.79
C ILE A 196 -16.71 9.10 -12.16
N LEU A 197 -16.68 7.97 -11.44
CA LEU A 197 -17.61 6.86 -11.67
C LEU A 197 -19.06 7.25 -11.36
N GLY A 198 -19.28 8.05 -10.31
CA GLY A 198 -20.59 8.55 -9.89
C GLY A 198 -21.21 9.48 -10.94
N ALA A 199 -20.41 10.37 -11.53
CA ALA A 199 -20.85 11.21 -12.64
C ALA A 199 -21.25 10.35 -13.86
N GLY A 200 -20.45 9.33 -14.20
CA GLY A 200 -20.80 8.37 -15.25
C GLY A 200 -22.10 7.61 -14.96
N PHE A 201 -22.34 7.26 -13.70
CA PHE A 201 -23.54 6.55 -13.24
C PHE A 201 -24.78 7.44 -13.35
N LEU A 202 -24.67 8.71 -12.92
CA LEU A 202 -25.75 9.69 -13.04
C LEU A 202 -26.09 9.97 -14.51
N LEU A 203 -25.08 10.18 -15.35
CA LEU A 203 -25.27 10.34 -16.80
C LEU A 203 -25.98 9.13 -17.41
N ALA A 204 -25.55 7.92 -17.04
CA ALA A 204 -26.16 6.68 -17.54
C ALA A 204 -27.61 6.53 -17.07
N SER A 205 -27.88 6.86 -15.80
CA SER A 205 -29.21 6.76 -15.19
C SER A 205 -30.18 7.75 -15.81
N VAL A 206 -29.80 9.04 -15.92
CA VAL A 206 -30.62 10.07 -16.55
C VAL A 206 -30.85 9.75 -18.02
N GLY A 207 -29.80 9.31 -18.72
CA GLY A 207 -29.90 8.88 -20.11
C GLY A 207 -30.87 7.71 -20.29
N TYR A 208 -30.80 6.70 -19.42
CA TYR A 208 -31.69 5.55 -19.45
C TYR A 208 -33.14 5.90 -19.18
N PHE A 209 -33.42 6.76 -18.20
CA PHE A 209 -34.80 7.22 -17.96
C PHE A 209 -35.34 8.02 -19.15
N GLY A 210 -34.53 8.91 -19.73
CA GLY A 210 -34.92 9.68 -20.93
C GLY A 210 -35.20 8.81 -22.16
N ASP A 211 -34.48 7.69 -22.30
CA ASP A 211 -34.64 6.71 -23.39
C ASP A 211 -35.96 5.91 -23.25
N ASN A 212 -36.42 5.65 -22.03
CA ASN A 212 -37.67 4.90 -21.76
C ASN A 212 -38.93 5.79 -21.67
N LEU A 213 -38.78 7.11 -21.67
CA LEU A 213 -39.90 8.07 -21.65
C LEU A 213 -40.44 8.41 -23.06
N LYS A 214 -39.75 7.97 -24.11
CA LYS A 214 -40.16 8.10 -25.52
C LYS A 214 -40.76 6.80 -26.05
#